data_AF-A0A0M6YDR0-F1
#
_entry.id   AF-A0A0M6YDR0-F1
#
_cell.length_a   1.000
_cell.length_b   1.000
_cell.length_c   1.000
_cell.angle_alpha   90.00
_cell.angle_beta   90.00
_cell.angle_gamma   90.00
#
_symmetry.space_group_name_H-M   'P 1'
#
loop_
_entity.id
_entity.type
_entity.pdbx_description
1 polymer ?
#
loop_
_entity_poly.entity_id
_entity_poly.type
_entity_poly.pdbx_seq_one_letter_code
_entity_poly.pdbx_strand_id
1 'polypeptide(L)'
;MAAYYGTELQIAIQVKMRERHAWIEETPEIANGGRVLNFLEPEKTGWERVQELFNEDRVISFTAQPLDTMMPMLRNTFGTDCQYPYWNVLVGDAQTVCDASKSVVADVRVPSGWKLESLERPTDDQISAVQQLNIATGIAPYPAFYSRGEVVPCLTTCLWNGEGSLVGTASANCRYHRDSRLSGYIFEGSVSIAEECRGTGLGKLLNAAVLLDSHGLYGWSSVLAQARPDNLPSRRMIEACGLAISPDLVTISVIASNEEFTR
;
A
#
# COMPACT_ATOMS: atom_id res chain seq x y z
N MET A 1 -10.35 0.15 -18.89
CA MET A 1 -10.00 0.53 -17.50
C MET A 1 -11.28 0.69 -16.70
N ALA A 2 -11.39 0.12 -15.49
CA ALA A 2 -12.46 0.49 -14.56
C ALA A 2 -12.01 1.65 -13.68
N ALA A 3 -12.88 2.63 -13.41
CA ALA A 3 -12.53 3.75 -12.54
C ALA A 3 -12.28 3.29 -11.09
N TYR A 4 -12.99 2.23 -10.69
CA TYR A 4 -13.00 1.60 -9.37
C TYR A 4 -12.98 0.07 -9.56
N TYR A 5 -12.56 -0.69 -8.54
CA TYR A 5 -12.40 -2.14 -8.62
C TYR A 5 -12.97 -2.87 -7.41
N GLY A 6 -13.44 -4.11 -7.61
CA GLY A 6 -13.88 -4.99 -6.55
C GLY A 6 -15.40 -5.18 -6.48
N THR A 7 -15.88 -5.62 -5.32
CA THR A 7 -17.32 -5.77 -5.02
C THR A 7 -18.03 -4.41 -4.97
N GLU A 8 -19.37 -4.41 -4.92
CA GLU A 8 -20.16 -3.17 -4.77
C GLU A 8 -19.73 -2.36 -3.54
N LEU A 9 -19.47 -3.03 -2.41
CA LEU A 9 -18.95 -2.37 -1.21
C LEU A 9 -17.58 -1.76 -1.44
N GLN A 10 -16.64 -2.50 -2.04
CA GLN A 10 -15.27 -2.00 -2.30
C GLN A 10 -15.28 -0.79 -3.23
N ILE A 11 -16.15 -0.79 -4.26
CA ILE A 11 -16.35 0.34 -5.16
C ILE A 11 -16.95 1.52 -4.41
N ALA A 12 -17.98 1.30 -3.57
CA ALA A 12 -18.59 2.36 -2.78
C ALA A 12 -17.59 3.02 -1.82
N ILE A 13 -16.72 2.24 -1.18
CA ILE A 13 -15.63 2.77 -0.34
C ILE A 13 -14.68 3.62 -1.17
N GLN A 14 -14.26 3.16 -2.35
CA GLN A 14 -13.33 3.93 -3.20
C GLN A 14 -13.93 5.26 -3.68
N VAL A 15 -15.24 5.28 -3.99
CA VAL A 15 -15.96 6.52 -4.30
C VAL A 15 -15.92 7.46 -3.09
N LYS A 16 -16.30 6.98 -1.90
CA LYS A 16 -16.25 7.78 -0.67
C LYS A 16 -14.85 8.26 -0.32
N MET A 17 -13.80 7.46 -0.56
CA MET A 17 -12.40 7.87 -0.36
C MET A 17 -12.01 9.03 -1.26
N ARG A 18 -12.55 9.08 -2.48
CA ARG A 18 -12.35 10.21 -3.39
C ARG A 18 -13.13 11.44 -2.92
N GLU A 19 -14.40 11.27 -2.55
CA GLU A 19 -15.27 12.36 -2.08
C GLU A 19 -14.78 12.99 -0.78
N ARG A 20 -14.28 12.17 0.15
CA ARG A 20 -13.77 12.60 1.45
C ARG A 20 -12.35 13.17 1.38
N HIS A 21 -11.71 13.22 0.21
CA HIS A 21 -10.29 13.54 0.12
C HIS A 21 -9.92 14.89 0.74
N ALA A 22 -10.67 15.95 0.47
CA ALA A 22 -10.40 17.28 1.05
C ALA A 22 -10.39 17.24 2.59
N TRP A 23 -11.34 16.52 3.20
CA TRP A 23 -11.35 16.31 4.64
C TRP A 23 -10.15 15.48 5.12
N ILE A 24 -9.80 14.41 4.39
CA ILE A 24 -8.63 13.57 4.72
C ILE A 24 -7.32 14.37 4.66
N GLU A 25 -7.18 15.25 3.65
CA GLU A 25 -6.00 16.10 3.48
C GLU A 25 -5.83 17.08 4.65
N GLU A 26 -6.93 17.60 5.21
CA GLU A 26 -6.90 18.53 6.35
C GLU A 26 -6.84 17.84 7.73
N THR A 27 -6.88 16.51 7.79
CA THR A 27 -6.99 15.75 9.05
C THR A 27 -5.74 14.90 9.30
N PRO A 28 -4.78 15.37 10.13
CA PRO A 28 -3.52 14.67 10.39
C PRO A 28 -3.64 13.23 10.89
N GLU A 29 -4.74 12.91 11.55
CA GLU A 29 -4.98 11.65 12.24
C GLU A 29 -5.33 10.49 11.30
N ILE A 30 -5.60 10.78 10.02
CA ILE A 30 -6.08 9.81 9.04
C ILE A 30 -5.28 9.88 7.73
N ALA A 31 -5.40 8.84 6.91
CA ALA A 31 -4.76 8.78 5.60
C ALA A 31 -5.63 8.10 4.55
N ASN A 32 -5.59 8.62 3.33
CA ASN A 32 -6.29 8.05 2.19
C ASN A 32 -5.53 6.81 1.71
N GLY A 33 -6.10 5.62 1.85
CA GLY A 33 -5.50 4.38 1.33
C GLY A 33 -5.91 4.04 -0.10
N GLY A 34 -6.74 4.87 -0.74
CA GLY A 34 -7.42 4.61 -2.01
C GLY A 34 -8.54 3.58 -1.89
N ARG A 35 -8.29 2.49 -1.16
CA ARG A 35 -9.18 1.33 -1.01
C ARG A 35 -9.91 1.29 0.34
N VAL A 36 -9.37 1.97 1.35
CA VAL A 36 -9.88 1.98 2.73
C VAL A 36 -9.35 3.21 3.45
N LEU A 37 -10.11 3.74 4.40
CA LEU A 37 -9.67 4.80 5.30
C LEU A 37 -8.69 4.25 6.34
N ASN A 38 -7.58 4.96 6.55
CA ASN A 38 -6.58 4.60 7.56
C ASN A 38 -6.63 5.57 8.73
N PHE A 39 -6.79 5.06 9.94
CA PHE A 39 -6.57 5.80 11.17
C PHE A 39 -5.11 5.63 11.62
N LEU A 40 -4.45 6.75 11.86
CA LEU A 40 -3.10 6.84 12.42
C LEU A 40 -3.16 7.10 13.92
N GLU A 41 -4.11 7.94 14.35
CA GLU A 41 -4.31 8.37 15.74
C GLU A 41 -5.81 8.38 16.10
N PRO A 42 -6.45 7.20 16.24
CA PRO A 42 -7.91 7.10 16.40
C PRO A 42 -8.45 7.84 17.64
N GLU A 43 -7.64 7.94 18.70
CA GLU A 43 -7.98 8.70 19.91
C GLU A 43 -8.23 10.19 19.63
N LYS A 44 -7.45 10.78 18.71
CA LYS A 44 -7.60 12.19 18.31
C LYS A 44 -8.78 12.38 17.36
N THR A 45 -9.10 11.38 16.54
CA THR A 45 -10.32 11.40 15.71
C THR A 45 -11.59 11.26 16.56
N GLY A 46 -11.50 10.57 17.69
CA GLY A 46 -12.62 10.28 18.59
C GLY A 46 -13.36 9.00 18.19
N TRP A 47 -13.52 8.08 19.16
CA TRP A 47 -14.07 6.74 18.91
C TRP A 47 -15.51 6.73 18.38
N GLU A 48 -16.33 7.70 18.75
CA GLU A 48 -17.69 7.86 18.19
C GLU A 48 -17.61 8.06 16.68
N ARG A 49 -16.74 8.96 16.21
CA ARG A 49 -16.55 9.21 14.78
C ARG A 49 -15.94 8.02 14.05
N VAL A 50 -15.02 7.30 14.69
CA VAL A 50 -14.45 6.06 14.14
C VAL A 50 -15.55 5.01 13.93
N GLN A 51 -16.47 4.85 14.90
CA GLN A 51 -17.59 3.92 14.81
C GLN A 51 -18.59 4.33 13.73
N GLU A 52 -18.93 5.62 13.61
CA GLU A 52 -19.76 6.13 12.52
C GLU A 52 -19.18 5.77 11.15
N LEU A 53 -17.89 6.05 10.93
CA LEU A 53 -17.21 5.75 9.68
C LEU A 53 -17.15 4.24 9.41
N PHE A 54 -16.96 3.42 10.45
CA PHE A 54 -17.05 1.96 10.30
C PHE A 54 -18.46 1.49 9.93
N ASN A 55 -19.51 2.06 10.52
CA ASN A 55 -20.89 1.71 10.18
C ASN A 55 -21.21 2.09 8.73
N GLU A 56 -20.67 3.21 8.24
CA GLU A 56 -20.83 3.65 6.85
C GLU A 56 -20.05 2.78 5.86
N ASP A 57 -18.80 2.44 6.17
CA ASP A 57 -17.87 1.84 5.20
C ASP A 57 -17.71 0.33 5.37
N ARG A 58 -18.15 -0.24 6.48
CA ARG A 58 -18.04 -1.66 6.86
C ARG A 58 -16.60 -2.19 6.97
N VAL A 59 -15.62 -1.39 6.57
CA VAL A 59 -14.19 -1.69 6.59
C VAL A 59 -13.39 -0.42 6.91
N ILE A 60 -12.53 -0.50 7.93
CA ILE A 60 -11.54 0.55 8.25
C ILE A 60 -10.20 -0.08 8.61
N SER A 61 -9.11 0.69 8.52
CA SER A 61 -7.78 0.23 8.90
C SER A 61 -7.12 1.15 9.93
N PHE A 62 -6.29 0.57 10.78
CA PHE A 62 -5.47 1.26 11.77
C PHE A 62 -4.00 0.98 11.44
N THR A 63 -3.32 1.98 10.90
CA THR A 63 -1.94 1.81 10.39
C THR A 63 -0.93 1.93 11.52
N ALA A 64 0.08 1.06 11.55
CA ALA A 64 1.22 1.13 12.47
C ALA A 64 0.83 1.39 13.93
N GLN A 65 0.07 0.47 14.51
CA GLN A 65 -0.41 0.46 15.88
C GLN A 65 0.25 -0.66 16.69
N PRO A 66 0.36 -0.51 18.04
CA PRO A 66 0.81 -1.59 18.90
C PRO A 66 -0.19 -2.75 18.91
N LEU A 67 0.23 -3.95 18.51
CA LEU A 67 -0.68 -5.10 18.38
C LEU A 67 -1.38 -5.43 19.70
N ASP A 68 -0.60 -5.51 20.78
CA ASP A 68 -1.04 -6.00 22.08
C ASP A 68 -2.06 -5.08 22.77
N THR A 69 -2.07 -3.78 22.44
CA THR A 69 -3.04 -2.82 22.99
C THR A 69 -4.18 -2.54 22.03
N MET A 70 -3.89 -2.42 20.72
CA MET A 70 -4.90 -2.05 19.72
C MET A 70 -5.85 -3.21 19.46
N MET A 71 -5.38 -4.45 19.33
CA MET A 71 -6.24 -5.59 18.98
C MET A 71 -7.34 -5.87 20.03
N PRO A 72 -7.05 -5.94 21.35
CA PRO A 72 -8.10 -6.12 22.35
C PRO A 72 -9.11 -4.96 22.38
N MET A 73 -8.63 -3.72 22.23
CA MET A 73 -9.50 -2.54 22.20
C MET A 73 -10.42 -2.56 20.96
N LEU A 74 -9.91 -2.88 19.78
CA LEU A 74 -10.73 -3.00 18.57
C LEU A 74 -11.81 -4.07 18.74
N ARG A 75 -11.47 -5.24 19.31
CA ARG A 75 -12.45 -6.30 19.61
C ARG A 75 -13.53 -5.86 20.59
N ASN A 76 -13.17 -5.08 21.61
CA ASN A 76 -14.13 -4.53 22.55
C ASN A 76 -15.04 -3.47 21.89
N THR A 77 -14.50 -2.69 20.96
CA THR A 77 -15.21 -1.56 20.32
C THR A 77 -16.13 -2.00 19.18
N PHE A 78 -15.71 -2.98 18.37
CA PHE A 78 -16.43 -3.42 17.17
C PHE A 78 -17.06 -4.82 17.31
N GLY A 79 -16.82 -5.50 18.43
CA GLY A 79 -17.37 -6.81 18.72
C GLY A 79 -16.55 -7.98 18.16
N THR A 80 -16.75 -9.15 18.74
CA THR A 80 -15.98 -10.37 18.39
C THR A 80 -16.32 -10.95 17.02
N ASP A 81 -17.45 -10.56 16.44
CA ASP A 81 -17.93 -11.11 15.17
C ASP A 81 -17.20 -10.49 13.97
N CYS A 82 -16.63 -9.29 14.12
CA CYS A 82 -15.81 -8.69 13.08
C CYS A 82 -14.52 -9.49 12.81
N GLN A 83 -13.98 -9.34 11.61
CA GLN A 83 -12.68 -9.89 11.25
C GLN A 83 -11.59 -8.85 11.50
N TYR A 84 -10.41 -9.34 11.92
CA TYR A 84 -9.27 -8.51 12.32
C TYR A 84 -7.95 -8.94 11.66
N PRO A 85 -7.85 -8.99 10.31
CA PRO A 85 -6.58 -9.30 9.68
C PRO A 85 -5.55 -8.22 9.99
N TYR A 86 -4.29 -8.64 10.15
CA TYR A 86 -3.19 -7.73 10.40
C TYR A 86 -1.97 -8.05 9.54
N TRP A 87 -1.14 -7.03 9.37
CA TRP A 87 0.12 -7.07 8.64
C TRP A 87 1.23 -6.54 9.53
N ASN A 88 2.38 -7.22 9.51
CA ASN A 88 3.59 -6.72 10.13
C ASN A 88 4.01 -5.43 9.43
N VAL A 89 4.38 -4.42 10.20
CA VAL A 89 4.89 -3.16 9.67
C VAL A 89 6.40 -3.27 9.53
N LEU A 90 6.91 -2.93 8.34
CA LEU A 90 8.32 -2.83 8.07
C LEU A 90 8.66 -1.37 7.80
N VAL A 91 9.76 -0.89 8.38
CA VAL A 91 10.20 0.52 8.27
C VAL A 91 11.68 0.62 7.98
N GLY A 92 12.09 1.71 7.35
CA GLY A 92 13.49 2.06 7.14
C GLY A 92 13.64 3.57 6.87
N ASP A 93 14.78 4.13 7.23
CA ASP A 93 15.14 5.52 6.90
C ASP A 93 15.65 5.63 5.45
N ALA A 94 15.62 6.84 4.90
CA ALA A 94 16.02 7.12 3.52
C ALA A 94 17.43 6.66 3.17
N GLN A 95 18.42 6.86 4.04
CA GLN A 95 19.79 6.49 3.71
C GLN A 95 19.93 4.97 3.62
N THR A 96 19.44 4.25 4.64
CA THR A 96 19.52 2.79 4.69
C THR A 96 18.76 2.15 3.53
N VAL A 97 17.53 2.63 3.26
CA VAL A 97 16.70 2.09 2.17
C VAL A 97 17.32 2.39 0.81
N CYS A 98 17.70 3.63 0.52
CA CYS A 98 18.27 3.97 -0.76
C CYS A 98 19.59 3.23 -1.04
N ASP A 99 20.44 3.02 -0.04
CA ASP A 99 21.69 2.27 -0.24
C ASP A 99 21.44 0.78 -0.50
N ALA A 100 20.55 0.15 0.25
CA ALA A 100 20.14 -1.23 0.00
C ALA A 100 19.48 -1.39 -1.38
N SER A 101 18.58 -0.49 -1.75
CA SER A 101 17.93 -0.49 -3.06
C SER A 101 18.92 -0.31 -4.22
N LYS A 102 19.93 0.58 -4.08
CA LYS A 102 21.02 0.70 -5.08
C LYS A 102 21.76 -0.63 -5.26
N SER A 103 22.06 -1.34 -4.16
CA SER A 103 22.70 -2.65 -4.24
C SER A 103 21.83 -3.67 -4.96
N VAL A 104 20.51 -3.70 -4.69
CA VAL A 104 19.57 -4.61 -5.38
C VAL A 104 19.51 -4.32 -6.88
N VAL A 105 19.39 -3.05 -7.28
CA VAL A 105 19.33 -2.66 -8.70
C VAL A 105 20.65 -2.96 -9.43
N ALA A 106 21.79 -2.89 -8.73
CA ALA A 106 23.09 -3.24 -9.29
C ALA A 106 23.23 -4.76 -9.53
N ASP A 107 22.66 -5.58 -8.66
CA ASP A 107 22.75 -7.04 -8.66
C ASP A 107 21.73 -7.71 -9.60
N VAL A 108 20.46 -7.30 -9.53
CA VAL A 108 19.38 -7.91 -10.31
C VAL A 108 19.25 -7.24 -11.67
N ARG A 109 19.54 -7.99 -12.74
CA ARG A 109 19.43 -7.49 -14.12
C ARG A 109 18.01 -7.64 -14.65
N VAL A 110 17.51 -6.58 -15.31
CA VAL A 110 16.36 -6.67 -16.21
C VAL A 110 16.73 -7.59 -17.38
N PRO A 111 15.90 -8.61 -17.70
CA PRO A 111 16.16 -9.47 -18.85
C PRO A 111 16.29 -8.69 -20.16
N SER A 112 17.09 -9.19 -21.10
CA SER A 112 17.29 -8.52 -22.39
C SER A 112 15.97 -8.32 -23.13
N GLY A 113 15.76 -7.12 -23.68
CA GLY A 113 14.53 -6.73 -24.37
C GLY A 113 13.36 -6.38 -23.46
N TRP A 114 13.49 -6.54 -22.13
CA TRP A 114 12.47 -6.12 -21.17
C TRP A 114 12.69 -4.66 -20.77
N LYS A 115 11.62 -4.01 -20.31
CA LYS A 115 11.63 -2.59 -19.96
C LYS A 115 11.13 -2.39 -18.53
N LEU A 116 11.96 -1.76 -17.70
CA LEU A 116 11.57 -1.24 -16.39
C LEU A 116 11.27 0.25 -16.52
N GLU A 117 10.11 0.70 -16.08
CA GLU A 117 9.71 2.11 -16.13
C GLU A 117 8.90 2.52 -14.91
N SER A 118 9.08 3.75 -14.45
CA SER A 118 8.30 4.34 -13.35
C SER A 118 7.34 5.40 -13.88
N LEU A 119 6.10 5.34 -13.41
CA LEU A 119 4.96 6.10 -13.94
C LEU A 119 4.34 6.96 -12.84
N GLU A 120 4.54 8.28 -12.92
CA GLU A 120 3.89 9.26 -12.03
C GLU A 120 2.45 9.54 -12.48
N ARG A 121 2.22 9.53 -13.81
CA ARG A 121 0.91 9.80 -14.43
C ARG A 121 0.59 8.74 -15.48
N PRO A 122 0.27 7.50 -15.05
CA PRO A 122 0.03 6.40 -15.98
C PRO A 122 -1.20 6.67 -16.88
N THR A 123 -1.18 6.17 -18.12
CA THR A 123 -2.33 6.20 -19.03
C THR A 123 -3.44 5.24 -18.58
N ASP A 124 -4.65 5.33 -19.17
CA ASP A 124 -5.72 4.37 -18.87
C ASP A 124 -5.31 2.92 -19.15
N ASP A 125 -4.53 2.70 -20.22
CA ASP A 125 -4.04 1.38 -20.60
C ASP A 125 -3.02 0.83 -19.60
N GLN A 126 -2.08 1.68 -19.14
CA GLN A 126 -1.11 1.31 -18.11
C GLN A 126 -1.79 0.98 -16.78
N ILE A 127 -2.76 1.80 -16.36
CA ILE A 127 -3.56 1.54 -15.16
C ILE A 127 -4.32 0.23 -15.29
N SER A 128 -4.96 0.00 -16.45
CA SER A 128 -5.69 -1.24 -16.71
C SER A 128 -4.78 -2.48 -16.64
N ALA A 129 -3.55 -2.41 -17.19
CA ALA A 129 -2.59 -3.49 -17.13
C ALA A 129 -2.14 -3.79 -15.68
N VAL A 130 -1.82 -2.75 -14.91
CA VAL A 130 -1.47 -2.87 -13.48
C VAL A 130 -2.60 -3.50 -12.68
N GLN A 131 -3.84 -3.05 -12.91
CA GLN A 131 -5.00 -3.56 -12.19
C GLN A 131 -5.29 -5.03 -12.53
N GLN A 132 -5.15 -5.42 -13.80
CA GLN A 132 -5.28 -6.81 -14.22
C GLN A 132 -4.22 -7.71 -13.58
N LEU A 133 -2.95 -7.28 -13.56
CA LEU A 133 -1.87 -8.02 -12.93
C LEU A 133 -2.09 -8.15 -11.41
N ASN A 134 -2.52 -7.09 -10.74
CA ASN A 134 -2.85 -7.12 -9.32
C ASN A 134 -3.93 -8.17 -9.03
N ILE A 135 -5.03 -8.18 -9.79
CA ILE A 135 -6.10 -9.18 -9.63
C ILE A 135 -5.56 -10.59 -9.85
N ALA A 136 -4.81 -10.82 -10.95
CA ALA A 136 -4.25 -12.12 -11.28
C ALA A 136 -3.28 -12.65 -10.21
N THR A 137 -2.70 -11.76 -9.40
CA THR A 137 -1.77 -12.10 -8.32
C THR A 137 -2.40 -12.05 -6.93
N GLY A 138 -3.71 -11.82 -6.85
CA GLY A 138 -4.45 -11.77 -5.58
C GLY A 138 -4.27 -10.48 -4.78
N ILE A 139 -3.75 -9.43 -5.40
CA ILE A 139 -3.60 -8.09 -4.81
C ILE A 139 -4.79 -7.23 -5.22
N ALA A 140 -5.44 -6.57 -4.26
CA ALA A 140 -6.52 -5.65 -4.56
C ALA A 140 -5.98 -4.41 -5.30
N PRO A 141 -6.47 -4.06 -6.51
CA PRO A 141 -5.93 -2.93 -7.24
C PRO A 141 -6.28 -1.58 -6.62
N TYR A 142 -5.41 -0.58 -6.79
CA TYR A 142 -5.81 0.81 -6.53
C TYR A 142 -6.85 1.29 -7.55
N PRO A 143 -7.82 2.13 -7.12
CA PRO A 143 -8.71 2.82 -8.06
C PRO A 143 -7.92 3.77 -8.96
N ALA A 144 -8.46 4.07 -10.14
CA ALA A 144 -7.75 4.83 -11.17
C ALA A 144 -7.33 6.23 -10.69
N PHE A 145 -8.20 6.93 -9.94
CA PHE A 145 -7.88 8.27 -9.41
C PHE A 145 -6.66 8.26 -8.50
N TYR A 146 -6.48 7.19 -7.71
CA TYR A 146 -5.37 7.04 -6.78
C TYR A 146 -4.09 6.69 -7.54
N SER A 147 -4.16 5.77 -8.51
CA SER A 147 -3.04 5.41 -9.37
C SER A 147 -2.52 6.58 -10.23
N ARG A 148 -3.38 7.55 -10.55
CA ARG A 148 -3.03 8.79 -11.28
C ARG A 148 -2.40 9.87 -10.42
N GLY A 149 -2.39 9.65 -9.11
CA GLY A 149 -1.98 10.65 -8.13
C GLY A 149 -2.91 11.86 -8.03
N GLU A 150 -4.21 11.70 -8.34
CA GLU A 150 -5.19 12.81 -8.30
C GLU A 150 -5.45 13.32 -6.87
N VAL A 151 -5.26 12.46 -5.86
CA VAL A 151 -5.51 12.77 -4.44
C VAL A 151 -4.27 12.64 -3.56
N VAL A 152 -3.33 11.78 -3.93
CA VAL A 152 -2.06 11.64 -3.22
C VAL A 152 -0.97 11.37 -4.25
N PRO A 153 0.22 11.98 -4.16
CA PRO A 153 1.31 11.64 -5.06
C PRO A 153 1.56 10.13 -5.04
N CYS A 154 1.55 9.51 -6.22
CA CYS A 154 1.69 8.08 -6.40
C CYS A 154 2.65 7.80 -7.55
N LEU A 155 3.60 6.89 -7.34
CA LEU A 155 4.50 6.39 -8.37
C LEU A 155 4.27 4.89 -8.51
N THR A 156 4.10 4.41 -9.73
CA THR A 156 4.02 2.98 -10.02
C THR A 156 5.15 2.57 -10.95
N THR A 157 6.00 1.67 -10.49
CA THR A 157 7.02 1.05 -11.34
C THR A 157 6.44 -0.21 -11.99
N CYS A 158 6.69 -0.35 -13.29
CA CYS A 158 6.20 -1.42 -14.15
C CYS A 158 7.39 -2.13 -14.81
N LEU A 159 7.32 -3.45 -14.90
CA LEU A 159 8.22 -4.28 -15.65
C LEU A 159 7.47 -4.95 -16.80
N TRP A 160 7.85 -4.59 -18.02
CA TRP A 160 7.27 -5.09 -19.27
C TRP A 160 8.23 -6.09 -19.91
N ASN A 161 7.70 -7.22 -20.35
CA ASN A 161 8.49 -8.20 -21.09
C ASN A 161 8.75 -7.75 -22.54
N GLY A 162 9.55 -8.52 -23.29
CA GLY A 162 9.88 -8.20 -24.69
C GLY A 162 8.70 -8.22 -25.66
N GLU A 163 7.54 -8.75 -25.24
CA GLU A 163 6.29 -8.76 -26.01
C GLU A 163 5.37 -7.57 -25.66
N GLY A 164 5.79 -6.73 -24.70
CA GLY A 164 4.99 -5.60 -24.21
C GLY A 164 3.95 -5.98 -23.16
N SER A 165 3.99 -7.19 -22.60
CA SER A 165 3.09 -7.59 -21.51
C SER A 165 3.66 -7.18 -20.15
N LEU A 166 2.79 -6.68 -19.25
CA LEU A 166 3.18 -6.34 -17.88
C LEU A 166 3.36 -7.63 -17.06
N VAL A 167 4.57 -7.84 -16.56
CA VAL A 167 4.93 -9.06 -15.79
C VAL A 167 5.26 -8.75 -14.33
N GLY A 168 5.41 -7.47 -13.98
CA GLY A 168 5.59 -7.07 -12.59
C GLY A 168 5.29 -5.60 -12.35
N THR A 169 4.87 -5.26 -11.14
CA THR A 169 4.63 -3.87 -10.72
C THR A 169 4.86 -3.69 -9.22
N ALA A 170 5.15 -2.45 -8.80
CA ALA A 170 5.22 -1.98 -7.42
C ALA A 170 4.78 -0.52 -7.35
N SER A 171 4.21 -0.07 -6.23
CA SER A 171 3.76 1.32 -6.07
C SER A 171 4.24 1.96 -4.76
N ALA A 172 4.51 3.26 -4.81
CA ALA A 172 4.81 4.08 -3.65
C ALA A 172 3.91 5.32 -3.62
N ASN A 173 3.38 5.70 -2.45
CA ASN A 173 2.47 6.84 -2.31
C ASN A 173 2.70 7.70 -1.06
N CYS A 174 2.60 9.01 -1.25
CA CYS A 174 2.78 10.04 -0.21
C CYS A 174 1.44 10.36 0.46
N ARG A 175 0.89 9.39 1.20
CA ARG A 175 -0.47 9.48 1.74
C ARG A 175 -0.60 10.03 3.17
N TYR A 176 0.52 10.34 3.83
CA TYR A 176 0.52 10.77 5.22
C TYR A 176 0.63 12.28 5.33
N HIS A 177 -0.20 12.86 6.19
CA HIS A 177 -0.21 14.30 6.42
C HIS A 177 1.10 14.77 7.08
N ARG A 178 1.54 15.99 6.76
CA ARG A 178 2.80 16.59 7.25
C ARG A 178 2.85 16.80 8.76
N ASP A 179 1.69 16.91 9.41
CA ASP A 179 1.57 17.09 10.85
C ASP A 179 1.16 15.78 11.56
N SER A 180 1.12 14.65 10.83
CA SER A 180 0.86 13.34 11.42
C SER A 180 2.13 12.74 12.04
N ARG A 181 1.96 11.73 12.91
CA ARG A 181 3.09 10.93 13.41
C ARG A 181 3.86 10.15 12.33
N LEU A 182 3.34 10.05 11.10
CA LEU A 182 4.00 9.43 9.95
C LEU A 182 4.40 10.49 8.91
N SER A 183 4.58 11.74 9.34
CA SER A 183 5.13 12.80 8.48
C SER A 183 6.48 12.39 7.90
N GLY A 184 6.69 12.69 6.61
CA GLY A 184 7.89 12.31 5.87
C GLY A 184 7.97 10.83 5.47
N TYR A 185 7.02 9.99 5.88
CA TYR A 185 6.94 8.61 5.40
C TYR A 185 6.32 8.54 4.00
N ILE A 186 6.86 7.66 3.17
CA ILE A 186 6.15 7.12 2.01
C ILE A 186 5.60 5.73 2.35
N PHE A 187 4.46 5.37 1.79
CA PHE A 187 3.99 3.99 1.83
C PHE A 187 4.39 3.24 0.56
N GLU A 188 5.09 2.12 0.72
CA GLU A 188 5.43 1.19 -0.35
C GLU A 188 4.53 -0.06 -0.28
N GLY A 189 4.04 -0.52 -1.43
CA GLY A 189 3.29 -1.75 -1.51
C GLY A 189 2.73 -2.04 -2.90
N SER A 190 1.68 -2.87 -2.94
CA SER A 190 1.05 -3.35 -4.18
C SER A 190 2.06 -3.98 -5.16
N VAL A 191 3.01 -4.74 -4.61
CA VAL A 191 3.98 -5.47 -5.42
C VAL A 191 3.34 -6.75 -5.97
N SER A 192 3.28 -6.86 -7.29
CA SER A 192 2.71 -7.99 -8.00
C SER A 192 3.70 -8.51 -9.04
N ILE A 193 3.84 -9.83 -9.12
CA ILE A 193 4.72 -10.53 -10.05
C ILE A 193 3.93 -11.66 -10.70
N ALA A 194 3.93 -11.68 -12.04
CA ALA A 194 3.34 -12.75 -12.84
C ALA A 194 3.91 -14.11 -12.41
N GLU A 195 3.08 -15.15 -12.39
CA GLU A 195 3.40 -16.43 -11.75
C GLU A 195 4.68 -17.06 -12.32
N GLU A 196 4.83 -17.03 -13.63
CA GLU A 196 5.98 -17.50 -14.41
C GLU A 196 7.27 -16.72 -14.12
N CYS A 197 7.18 -15.53 -13.53
CA CYS A 197 8.31 -14.67 -13.20
C CYS A 197 8.69 -14.74 -11.71
N ARG A 198 7.99 -15.53 -10.88
CA ARG A 198 8.27 -15.60 -9.44
C ARG A 198 9.60 -16.33 -9.16
N GLY A 199 10.23 -15.98 -8.04
CA GLY A 199 11.50 -16.59 -7.61
C GLY A 199 12.75 -16.13 -8.37
N THR A 200 12.62 -15.22 -9.33
CA THR A 200 13.71 -14.71 -10.19
C THR A 200 14.44 -13.48 -9.62
N GLY A 201 14.01 -12.98 -8.45
CA GLY A 201 14.52 -11.74 -7.87
C GLY A 201 13.84 -10.46 -8.40
N LEU A 202 12.98 -10.55 -9.42
CA LEU A 202 12.33 -9.38 -10.02
C LEU A 202 11.43 -8.58 -9.06
N GLY A 203 10.82 -9.23 -8.05
CA GLY A 203 10.09 -8.51 -7.00
C GLY A 203 10.98 -7.57 -6.18
N LYS A 204 12.21 -7.99 -5.88
CA LYS A 204 13.19 -7.13 -5.19
C LYS A 204 13.60 -5.96 -6.07
N LEU A 205 13.84 -6.23 -7.35
CA LEU A 205 14.19 -5.20 -8.32
C LEU A 205 13.10 -4.13 -8.43
N LEU A 206 11.84 -4.55 -8.56
CA LEU A 206 10.70 -3.63 -8.64
C LEU A 206 10.53 -2.80 -7.38
N ASN A 207 10.63 -3.44 -6.21
CA ASN A 207 10.54 -2.72 -4.94
C ASN A 207 11.70 -1.70 -4.80
N ALA A 208 12.93 -2.13 -5.08
CA ALA A 208 14.10 -1.24 -5.04
C ALA A 208 13.99 -0.07 -6.03
N ALA A 209 13.51 -0.32 -7.25
CA ALA A 209 13.34 0.71 -8.27
C ALA A 209 12.28 1.75 -7.88
N VAL A 210 11.10 1.32 -7.39
CA VAL A 210 10.06 2.26 -6.97
C VAL A 210 10.52 3.10 -5.78
N LEU A 211 11.31 2.53 -4.86
CA LEU A 211 11.87 3.26 -3.72
C LEU A 211 12.89 4.33 -4.17
N LEU A 212 13.83 3.99 -5.06
CA LEU A 212 14.82 4.96 -5.56
C LEU A 212 14.16 6.09 -6.35
N ASP A 213 13.28 5.74 -7.29
CA ASP A 213 12.63 6.72 -8.15
C ASP A 213 11.68 7.62 -7.34
N SER A 214 10.93 7.05 -6.39
CA SER A 214 10.06 7.84 -5.51
C SER A 214 10.84 8.72 -4.54
N HIS A 215 12.02 8.30 -4.08
CA HIS A 215 12.88 9.16 -3.27
C HIS A 215 13.38 10.35 -4.09
N GLY A 216 13.82 10.09 -5.34
CA GLY A 216 14.25 11.12 -6.26
C GLY A 216 13.16 12.17 -6.57
N LEU A 217 11.89 11.74 -6.63
CA LEU A 217 10.76 12.61 -6.93
C LEU A 217 10.18 13.32 -5.70
N TYR A 218 10.04 12.61 -4.58
CA TYR A 218 9.25 13.07 -3.44
C TYR A 218 10.09 13.41 -2.19
N GLY A 219 11.36 13.01 -2.14
CA GLY A 219 12.28 13.37 -1.05
C GLY A 219 11.82 12.90 0.34
N TRP A 220 11.17 11.74 0.42
CA TRP A 220 10.70 11.17 1.68
C TRP A 220 11.87 10.84 2.63
N SER A 221 11.64 10.87 3.94
CA SER A 221 12.67 10.60 4.95
C SER A 221 12.65 9.17 5.48
N SER A 222 11.50 8.50 5.37
CA SER A 222 11.30 7.12 5.83
C SER A 222 10.33 6.38 4.92
N VAL A 223 10.36 5.05 4.96
CA VAL A 223 9.39 4.19 4.25
C VAL A 223 8.63 3.35 5.27
N LEU A 224 7.35 3.13 4.99
CA LEU A 224 6.53 2.11 5.62
C LEU A 224 6.05 1.12 4.56
N ALA A 225 6.30 -0.16 4.80
CA ALA A 225 5.73 -1.27 4.03
C ALA A 225 4.99 -2.25 4.95
N GLN A 226 4.20 -3.14 4.36
CA GLN A 226 3.36 -4.10 5.08
C GLN A 226 3.45 -5.48 4.45
N ALA A 227 3.60 -6.52 5.28
CA ALA A 227 3.52 -7.91 4.86
C ALA A 227 2.67 -8.71 5.82
N ARG A 228 1.85 -9.65 5.32
CA ARG A 228 1.16 -10.60 6.20
C ARG A 228 2.19 -11.46 6.96
N PRO A 229 1.91 -11.87 8.20
CA PRO A 229 2.83 -12.69 8.98
C PRO A 229 3.29 -13.98 8.28
N ASP A 230 2.40 -14.59 7.49
CA ASP A 230 2.65 -15.82 6.74
C ASP A 230 3.24 -15.57 5.33
N ASN A 231 3.33 -14.32 4.86
CA ASN A 231 3.87 -13.98 3.55
C ASN A 231 5.39 -13.75 3.62
N LEU A 232 6.14 -14.82 3.87
CA LEU A 232 7.60 -14.81 3.92
C LEU A 232 8.26 -14.26 2.64
N PRO A 233 7.77 -14.56 1.41
CA PRO A 233 8.34 -13.97 0.19
C PRO A 233 8.28 -12.44 0.15
N SER A 234 7.11 -11.85 0.47
CA SER A 234 6.95 -10.39 0.54
C SER A 234 7.87 -9.79 1.60
N ARG A 235 7.93 -10.41 2.79
CA ARG A 235 8.83 -9.96 3.85
C ARG A 235 10.29 -9.91 3.39
N ARG A 236 10.81 -11.01 2.83
CA ARG A 236 12.21 -11.10 2.36
C ARG A 236 12.53 -10.12 1.24
N MET A 237 11.53 -9.80 0.41
CA MET A 237 11.66 -8.81 -0.65
C MET A 237 11.81 -7.40 -0.07
N ILE A 238 10.97 -7.04 0.90
CA ILE A 238 11.00 -5.75 1.59
C ILE A 238 12.30 -5.60 2.39
N GLU A 239 12.71 -6.64 3.13
CA GLU A 239 13.96 -6.66 3.91
C GLU A 239 15.21 -6.51 3.02
N ALA A 240 15.18 -7.06 1.80
CA ALA A 240 16.28 -6.89 0.84
C ALA A 240 16.45 -5.43 0.39
N CYS A 241 15.43 -4.58 0.56
CA CYS A 241 15.47 -3.15 0.27
C CYS A 241 15.80 -2.30 1.50
N GLY A 242 16.28 -2.91 2.59
CA GLY A 242 16.77 -2.18 3.77
C GLY A 242 15.71 -1.84 4.82
N LEU A 243 14.47 -2.30 4.67
CA LEU A 243 13.44 -2.15 5.69
C LEU A 243 13.54 -3.30 6.71
N ALA A 244 13.23 -3.02 7.97
CA ALA A 244 13.18 -4.02 9.03
C ALA A 244 11.78 -4.10 9.64
N ILE A 245 11.39 -5.29 10.13
CA ILE A 245 10.17 -5.43 10.91
C ILE A 245 10.26 -4.55 12.16
N SER A 246 9.25 -3.72 12.37
CA SER A 246 9.02 -3.08 13.65
C SER A 246 8.37 -4.11 14.59
N PRO A 247 9.03 -4.52 15.69
CA PRO A 247 8.59 -5.63 16.52
C PRO A 247 7.21 -5.39 17.14
N ASP A 248 6.89 -4.13 17.44
CA ASP A 248 5.69 -3.78 18.18
C ASP A 248 4.55 -3.26 17.28
N LEU A 249 4.82 -2.96 16.01
CA LEU A 249 3.85 -2.27 15.15
C LEU A 249 3.24 -3.20 14.11
N VAL A 250 1.92 -3.13 14.00
CA VAL A 250 1.12 -3.80 12.99
C VAL A 250 0.17 -2.81 12.33
N THR A 251 -0.32 -3.17 11.15
CA THR A 251 -1.51 -2.53 10.60
C THR A 251 -2.66 -3.52 10.71
N ILE A 252 -3.77 -3.09 11.31
CA ILE A 252 -4.94 -3.94 11.56
C ILE A 252 -6.11 -3.39 10.76
N SER A 253 -6.83 -4.23 10.04
CA SER A 253 -8.13 -3.84 9.51
C SER A 253 -9.25 -4.39 10.39
N VAL A 254 -10.35 -3.65 10.50
CA VAL A 254 -11.61 -4.13 11.05
C VAL A 254 -12.58 -4.25 9.89
N ILE A 255 -13.07 -5.48 9.67
CA ILE A 255 -13.97 -5.82 8.57
C ILE A 255 -15.23 -6.43 9.18
N ALA A 256 -16.40 -5.96 8.78
CA ALA A 256 -17.64 -6.54 9.26
C ALA A 256 -17.80 -8.02 8.85
N SER A 257 -18.43 -8.83 9.70
CA SER A 257 -18.42 -10.30 9.62
C SER A 257 -18.93 -10.90 8.31
N ASN A 258 -19.83 -10.19 7.62
CA ASN A 258 -20.47 -10.61 6.38
C ASN A 258 -19.73 -10.10 5.12
N GLU A 259 -18.55 -9.48 5.26
CA GLU A 259 -17.80 -8.88 4.17
C GLU A 259 -16.47 -9.62 3.93
N GLU A 260 -16.06 -9.71 2.66
CA GLU A 260 -14.71 -10.11 2.27
C GLU A 260 -13.93 -8.91 1.74
N PHE A 261 -12.74 -8.67 2.30
CA PHE A 261 -11.89 -7.55 1.88
C PHE A 261 -10.42 -7.97 1.78
N THR A 262 -9.87 -7.86 0.58
CA THR A 262 -8.45 -8.06 0.29
C THR A 262 -7.74 -6.71 0.16
N ARG A 263 -6.47 -6.67 0.57
CA ARG A 263 -5.66 -5.46 0.70
C ARG A 263 -4.29 -5.63 0.07
#